data_AF-A0A1G3QLN5-F1
#
_entry.id   AF-A0A1G3QLN5-F1
#
_cell.length_a   1.000
_cell.length_b   1.000
_cell.length_c   1.000
_cell.angle_alpha   90.00
_cell.angle_beta   90.00
_cell.angle_gamma   90.00
#
_symmetry.space_group_name_H-M   'P 1'
#
loop_
_entity.id
_entity.type
_entity.pdbx_description
1 polymer ?
#
loop_
_entity_poly.entity_id
_entity_poly.type
_entity_poly.pdbx_seq_one_letter_code
_entity_poly.pdbx_strand_id
1 'polypeptide(L)'
;MKRITYLTLVIALAVISCKKEKKFAEPEYIFAKWTRAVERLNYADYASCEAYPKEEAVFKEIYRDSYYADLMVTGVEGLDEKKIHQDGKGDSFMSRNVQFECSEIRRKDRKPLRVLRGDVDFIKFIGGDRVKQGWLMWNRKIIRIDR
;
A
#
# COMPACT_ATOMS: atom_id res chain seq x y z
N MET A 1 -25.55 -25.84 44.08
CA MET A 1 -26.02 -24.69 43.26
C MET A 1 -24.98 -23.58 43.09
N LYS A 2 -24.15 -23.23 44.09
CA LYS A 2 -23.15 -22.15 43.97
C LYS A 2 -21.98 -22.42 43.01
N ARG A 3 -21.68 -23.67 42.66
CA ARG A 3 -20.57 -24.03 41.74
C ARG A 3 -20.91 -23.85 40.25
N ILE A 4 -22.19 -23.95 39.88
CA ILE A 4 -22.62 -23.83 38.48
C ILE A 4 -22.61 -22.36 38.05
N THR A 5 -22.88 -21.44 38.98
CA THR A 5 -22.89 -19.99 38.73
C THR A 5 -21.53 -19.41 38.39
N TYR A 6 -20.43 -20.01 38.87
CA TYR A 6 -19.08 -19.55 38.53
C TYR A 6 -18.64 -20.03 37.14
N LEU A 7 -19.17 -21.15 36.65
CA LEU A 7 -18.76 -21.71 35.36
C LEU A 7 -19.31 -20.88 34.19
N THR A 8 -20.53 -20.33 34.33
CA THR A 8 -21.15 -19.47 33.31
C THR A 8 -20.50 -18.09 33.22
N LEU A 9 -19.96 -17.56 34.32
CA LEU A 9 -19.30 -16.24 34.35
C LEU A 9 -17.92 -16.26 33.64
N VAL A 10 -17.20 -17.38 33.73
CA VAL A 10 -15.87 -17.53 33.09
C VAL A 10 -15.99 -17.68 31.56
N ILE A 11 -17.05 -18.33 31.07
CA ILE A 11 -17.30 -18.47 29.63
C ILE A 11 -17.73 -17.13 29.01
N ALA A 12 -18.47 -16.29 29.73
CA ALA A 12 -18.87 -14.97 29.26
C ALA A 12 -17.67 -14.00 29.07
N LEU A 13 -16.60 -14.16 29.86
CA LEU A 13 -15.38 -13.35 29.73
C LEU A 13 -14.46 -13.82 28.59
N ALA A 14 -14.59 -15.06 28.13
CA ALA A 14 -13.81 -15.59 27.01
C ALA A 14 -14.32 -15.10 25.64
N VAL A 15 -15.50 -14.47 25.59
CA VAL A 15 -16.09 -13.89 24.37
C VAL A 15 -15.77 -12.41 24.21
N ILE A 16 -14.91 -11.83 25.06
CA ILE A 16 -14.28 -10.52 24.80
C ILE A 16 -13.33 -10.72 23.63
N SER A 17 -13.96 -10.67 22.48
CA SER A 17 -13.42 -10.67 21.14
C SER A 17 -12.17 -9.81 21.11
N CYS A 18 -11.01 -10.48 21.07
CA CYS A 18 -9.87 -9.96 20.34
C CYS A 18 -10.39 -9.68 18.94
N LYS A 19 -10.85 -8.45 18.69
CA LYS A 19 -10.98 -7.92 17.34
C LYS A 19 -9.58 -8.04 16.75
N LYS A 20 -9.30 -9.15 16.05
CA LYS A 20 -8.15 -9.22 15.16
C LYS A 20 -8.32 -8.03 14.24
N GLU A 21 -7.51 -6.99 14.45
CA GLU A 21 -7.33 -5.94 13.46
C GLU A 21 -7.12 -6.65 12.13
N LYS A 22 -7.98 -6.37 11.15
CA LYS A 22 -7.77 -6.88 9.80
C LYS A 22 -6.40 -6.37 9.38
N LYS A 23 -5.42 -7.27 9.27
CA LYS A 23 -4.10 -6.92 8.73
C LYS A 23 -4.37 -6.28 7.37
N PHE A 24 -3.95 -5.04 7.23
CA PHE A 24 -3.93 -4.32 5.98
C PHE A 24 -2.83 -4.96 5.13
N ALA A 25 -3.18 -6.05 4.46
CA ALA A 25 -2.29 -6.90 3.65
C ALA A 25 -2.28 -6.49 2.17
N GLU A 26 -3.11 -5.50 1.83
CA GLU A 26 -3.23 -4.92 0.51
C GLU A 26 -1.95 -4.21 0.04
N PRO A 27 -1.16 -3.50 0.88
CA PRO A 27 0.08 -2.88 0.45
C PRO A 27 1.08 -3.86 -0.15
N GLU A 28 1.26 -5.04 0.46
CA GLU A 28 2.19 -6.06 -0.02
C GLU A 28 1.79 -6.59 -1.39
N TYR A 29 0.49 -6.83 -1.60
CA TYR A 29 -0.03 -7.26 -2.90
C TYR A 29 0.18 -6.18 -3.97
N ILE A 30 -0.17 -4.93 -3.67
CA ILE A 30 -0.05 -3.82 -4.63
C ILE A 30 1.43 -3.53 -4.94
N PHE A 31 2.31 -3.55 -3.94
CA PHE A 31 3.75 -3.41 -4.14
C PHE A 31 4.32 -4.53 -5.00
N ALA A 32 3.95 -5.79 -4.76
CA ALA A 32 4.41 -6.91 -5.57
C ALA A 32 3.93 -6.79 -7.03
N LYS A 33 2.69 -6.34 -7.26
CA LYS A 33 2.16 -6.11 -8.61
C LYS A 33 2.90 -4.95 -9.29
N TRP A 34 3.04 -3.83 -8.59
CA TRP A 34 3.65 -2.63 -9.13
C TRP A 34 5.15 -2.79 -9.42
N THR A 35 5.91 -3.42 -8.53
CA THR A 35 7.34 -3.72 -8.75
C THR A 35 7.56 -4.55 -10.00
N ARG A 36 6.76 -5.60 -10.20
CA ARG A 36 6.79 -6.40 -11.43
C ARG A 36 6.40 -5.59 -12.65
N ALA A 37 5.43 -4.68 -12.51
CA ALA A 37 5.01 -3.81 -13.61
C ALA A 37 6.13 -2.86 -14.06
N VAL A 38 6.82 -2.19 -13.13
CA VAL A 38 7.96 -1.32 -13.45
C VAL A 38 9.16 -2.13 -13.97
N GLU A 39 9.40 -3.32 -13.42
CA GLU A 39 10.46 -4.23 -13.90
C GLU A 39 10.19 -4.66 -15.35
N ARG A 40 8.94 -4.95 -15.72
CA ARG A 40 8.58 -5.44 -17.06
C ARG A 40 8.19 -4.33 -18.03
N LEU A 41 8.20 -3.07 -17.59
CA LEU A 41 7.64 -1.93 -18.33
C LEU A 41 6.18 -2.18 -18.77
N ASN A 42 5.40 -2.88 -17.94
CA ASN A 42 3.98 -3.15 -18.19
C ASN A 42 3.13 -1.98 -17.68
N TYR A 43 2.73 -1.10 -18.60
CA TYR A 43 1.95 0.09 -18.25
C TYR A 43 0.55 -0.24 -17.70
N ALA A 44 -0.14 -1.25 -18.22
CA ALA A 44 -1.49 -1.59 -17.78
C ALA A 44 -1.50 -2.04 -16.31
N ASP A 45 -0.56 -2.89 -15.93
CA ASP A 45 -0.42 -3.32 -14.53
C ASP A 45 0.01 -2.17 -13.64
N TYR A 46 0.95 -1.34 -14.09
CA TYR A 46 1.37 -0.13 -13.38
C TYR A 46 0.17 0.79 -13.11
N ALA A 47 -0.59 1.12 -14.15
CA ALA A 47 -1.70 2.06 -14.07
C ALA A 47 -2.81 1.55 -13.14
N SER A 48 -3.03 0.23 -13.08
CA SER A 48 -3.99 -0.38 -12.16
C SER A 48 -3.61 -0.29 -10.68
N CYS A 49 -2.37 0.06 -10.37
CA CYS A 49 -1.88 0.23 -8.98
C CYS A 49 -1.87 1.70 -8.53
N GLU A 50 -2.12 2.65 -9.43
CA GLU A 50 -1.97 4.09 -9.19
C GLU A 50 -3.32 4.78 -9.15
N ALA A 51 -3.52 5.66 -8.17
CA ALA A 51 -4.70 6.52 -8.12
C ALA A 51 -4.74 7.50 -9.30
N TYR A 52 -3.57 7.98 -9.71
CA TYR A 52 -3.40 8.92 -10.82
C TYR A 52 -2.13 8.53 -11.59
N PRO A 53 -2.22 7.53 -12.47
CA PRO A 53 -1.05 7.06 -13.22
C PRO A 53 -0.49 8.18 -14.08
N LYS A 54 0.85 8.21 -14.21
CA LYS A 54 1.50 9.03 -15.23
C LYS A 54 1.19 8.46 -16.61
N GLU A 55 1.23 9.31 -17.63
CA GLU A 55 1.12 8.87 -19.02
C GLU A 55 2.16 7.79 -19.37
N GLU A 56 1.80 6.88 -20.28
CA GLU A 56 2.63 5.71 -20.59
C GLU A 56 4.05 6.09 -21.04
N ALA A 57 4.19 7.16 -21.84
CA ALA A 57 5.50 7.65 -22.27
C ALA A 57 6.36 8.12 -21.09
N VAL A 58 5.75 8.81 -20.12
CA VAL A 58 6.43 9.29 -18.91
C VAL A 58 6.81 8.10 -18.01
N PHE A 59 5.91 7.12 -17.85
CA PHE A 59 6.21 5.88 -17.14
C PHE A 59 7.43 5.15 -17.74
N LYS A 60 7.46 4.97 -19.06
CA LYS A 60 8.60 4.31 -19.74
C LYS A 60 9.89 5.08 -19.56
N GLU A 61 9.84 6.41 -19.60
CA GLU A 61 11.03 7.25 -19.43
C GLU A 61 11.56 7.18 -17.99
N ILE A 62 10.69 7.30 -16.98
CA ILE A 62 11.08 7.22 -15.56
C ILE A 62 11.80 5.90 -15.24
N TYR A 63 11.32 4.78 -15.78
CA TYR A 63 11.85 3.44 -15.50
C TYR A 63 12.72 2.86 -16.61
N ARG A 64 13.21 3.71 -17.52
CA ARG A 64 14.01 3.28 -18.68
C ARG A 64 15.28 2.57 -18.21
N ASP A 65 16.04 3.22 -17.32
CA ASP A 65 17.40 2.81 -16.99
C ASP A 65 17.49 2.01 -15.67
N SER A 66 16.52 2.19 -14.77
CA SER A 66 16.40 1.46 -13.51
C SER A 66 14.96 1.14 -13.15
N TYR A 67 14.77 0.23 -12.21
CA TYR A 67 13.47 -0.12 -11.63
C TYR A 67 13.63 -0.44 -10.13
N TYR A 68 12.52 -0.51 -9.42
CA TYR A 68 12.52 -0.86 -8.00
C TYR A 68 12.13 -2.32 -7.80
N ALA A 69 12.83 -2.99 -6.90
CA ALA A 69 12.61 -4.37 -6.49
C ALA A 69 12.59 -4.47 -4.96
N ASP A 70 12.12 -5.62 -4.46
CA ASP A 70 12.14 -5.96 -3.03
C ASP A 70 11.46 -4.90 -2.14
N LEU A 71 10.34 -4.34 -2.59
CA LEU A 71 9.55 -3.41 -1.79
C LEU A 71 9.02 -4.12 -0.54
N MET A 72 9.51 -3.70 0.63
CA MET A 72 9.16 -4.25 1.93
C MET A 72 8.54 -3.17 2.79
N VAL A 73 7.33 -3.44 3.31
CA VAL A 73 6.65 -2.55 4.27
C VAL A 73 7.44 -2.52 5.58
N THR A 74 7.81 -1.32 6.03
CA THR A 74 8.51 -1.09 7.31
C THR A 74 7.63 -0.44 8.36
N GLY A 75 6.55 0.22 7.95
CA GLY A 75 5.60 0.88 8.83
C GLY A 75 4.28 1.16 8.14
N VAL A 76 3.19 1.15 8.91
CA VAL A 76 1.85 1.47 8.42
C VAL A 76 1.20 2.37 9.46
N GLU A 77 0.81 3.59 9.07
CA GLU A 77 0.11 4.51 9.97
C GLU A 77 -1.28 3.98 10.36
N GLY A 78 -1.91 4.50 11.41
CA GLY A 78 -3.30 4.17 11.74
C GLY A 78 -4.27 4.66 10.65
N LEU A 79 -5.34 3.91 10.38
CA LEU A 79 -6.42 4.39 9.52
C LEU A 79 -7.50 5.08 10.37
N ASP A 80 -7.79 6.34 10.07
CA ASP A 80 -8.98 7.01 10.58
C ASP A 80 -10.05 7.07 9.47
N GLU A 81 -11.00 6.14 9.52
CA GLU A 81 -12.09 6.04 8.52
C GLU A 81 -13.00 7.26 8.50
N LYS A 82 -12.98 8.12 9.53
CA LYS A 82 -13.76 9.36 9.57
C LYS A 82 -13.06 10.51 8.83
N LYS A 83 -11.76 10.38 8.60
CA LYS A 83 -10.95 11.38 7.91
C LYS A 83 -11.09 11.19 6.40
N ILE A 84 -12.11 11.84 5.84
CA ILE A 84 -12.38 11.82 4.41
C ILE A 84 -11.76 13.04 3.73
N HIS A 85 -11.03 12.78 2.65
CA HIS A 85 -10.41 13.76 1.79
C HIS A 85 -11.18 13.86 0.47
N GLN A 86 -10.98 14.96 -0.25
CA GLN A 86 -11.47 15.14 -1.62
C GLN A 86 -10.30 15.48 -2.54
N ASP A 87 -10.31 14.89 -3.74
CA ASP A 87 -9.32 15.23 -4.77
C ASP A 87 -9.74 16.51 -5.52
N GLY A 88 -8.90 16.94 -6.47
CA GLY A 88 -9.19 18.12 -7.29
C GLY A 88 -10.39 17.96 -8.25
N LYS A 89 -10.95 16.75 -8.39
CA LYS A 89 -12.15 16.44 -9.18
C LYS A 89 -13.39 16.28 -8.31
N GLY A 90 -13.26 16.34 -6.98
CA GLY A 90 -14.33 16.14 -6.01
C GLY A 90 -14.56 14.67 -5.61
N ASP A 91 -13.71 13.73 -6.03
CA ASP A 91 -13.79 12.33 -5.61
C ASP A 91 -13.40 12.23 -4.13
N SER A 92 -14.31 11.71 -3.30
CA SER A 92 -14.04 11.46 -1.88
C SER A 92 -13.22 10.18 -1.68
N PHE A 93 -12.18 10.24 -0.84
CA PHE A 93 -11.33 9.10 -0.52
C PHE A 93 -10.86 9.11 0.94
N MET A 94 -10.52 7.92 1.46
CA MET A 94 -9.73 7.75 2.68
C MET A 94 -8.29 7.39 2.31
N SER A 95 -7.33 7.74 3.18
CA SER A 95 -5.91 7.49 2.93
C SER A 95 -5.22 6.89 4.15
N ARG A 96 -4.18 6.09 3.88
CA ARG A 96 -3.30 5.50 4.89
C ARG A 96 -1.86 5.53 4.38
N ASN A 97 -0.96 6.14 5.15
CA ASN A 97 0.45 6.18 4.75
C ASN A 97 1.14 4.85 5.10
N VAL A 98 2.01 4.40 4.19
CA VAL A 98 2.83 3.21 4.32
C VAL A 98 4.28 3.58 4.07
N GLN A 99 5.14 3.22 5.02
CA GLN A 99 6.58 3.33 4.90
C GLN A 99 7.15 2.03 4.34
N PHE A 100 8.15 2.13 3.47
CA PHE A 100 8.78 0.98 2.86
C PHE A 100 10.28 1.18 2.62
N GLU A 101 10.97 0.05 2.45
CA GLU A 101 12.33 -0.02 1.92
C GLU A 101 12.32 -0.79 0.60
N CYS A 102 13.23 -0.45 -0.32
CA CYS A 102 13.39 -1.17 -1.57
C CYS A 102 14.80 -1.05 -2.14
N SER A 103 15.09 -1.86 -3.15
CA SER A 103 16.33 -1.79 -3.93
C SER A 103 16.07 -1.10 -5.27
N GLU A 104 16.92 -0.17 -5.66
CA GLU A 104 17.00 0.31 -7.05
C GLU A 104 17.91 -0.61 -7.84
N ILE A 105 17.41 -1.16 -8.94
CA ILE A 105 18.13 -2.11 -9.79
C ILE A 105 18.38 -1.47 -11.16
N ARG A 106 19.62 -1.51 -11.63
CA ARG A 106 19.95 -1.08 -12.99
C ARG A 106 19.44 -2.09 -13.99
N ARG A 107 18.71 -1.64 -15.01
CA ARG A 107 18.08 -2.53 -15.99
C ARG A 107 19.08 -3.27 -16.87
N LYS A 108 20.13 -2.57 -17.33
CA LYS A 108 21.12 -3.09 -18.30
C LYS A 108 21.78 -4.41 -17.87
N ASP A 109 22.13 -4.54 -16.59
CA ASP A 109 22.90 -5.66 -16.07
C ASP A 109 22.32 -6.27 -14.78
N ARG A 110 21.13 -5.81 -14.37
CA ARG A 110 20.41 -6.23 -13.14
C ARG A 110 21.22 -6.06 -11.86
N LYS A 111 22.23 -5.18 -11.85
CA LYS A 111 23.00 -4.93 -10.63
C LYS A 111 22.23 -4.00 -9.69
N PRO A 112 22.19 -4.30 -8.38
CA PRO A 112 21.71 -3.36 -7.38
C PRO A 112 22.53 -2.07 -7.43
N LEU A 113 21.86 -0.92 -7.49
CA LEU A 113 22.49 0.39 -7.45
C LEU A 113 22.56 0.90 -6.01
N ARG A 114 21.46 0.82 -5.27
CA ARG A 114 21.34 1.33 -3.91
C ARG A 114 20.08 0.81 -3.22
N VAL A 115 20.03 0.98 -1.90
CA VAL A 115 18.82 0.81 -1.10
C VAL A 115 18.15 2.18 -0.93
N LEU A 116 16.83 2.18 -0.91
CA LEU A 116 15.98 3.36 -0.79
C LEU A 116 14.97 3.17 0.34
N ARG A 117 14.57 4.29 0.96
CA ARG A 117 13.38 4.37 1.81
C ARG A 117 12.34 5.23 1.14
N GLY A 118 11.07 4.91 1.36
CA GLY A 118 10.00 5.75 0.88
C GLY A 118 8.78 5.72 1.78
N ASP A 119 7.93 6.71 1.54
CA ASP A 119 6.57 6.79 2.04
C ASP A 119 5.61 6.85 0.85
N VAL A 120 4.46 6.23 1.01
CA VAL A 120 3.39 6.24 0.01
C VAL A 120 2.04 6.33 0.70
N ASP A 121 1.17 7.16 0.14
CA ASP A 121 -0.23 7.17 0.55
C ASP A 121 -0.97 6.09 -0.23
N PHE A 122 -1.52 5.11 0.46
CA PHE A 122 -2.55 4.26 -0.11
C PHE A 122 -3.89 4.96 0.05
N ILE A 123 -4.63 5.11 -1.03
CA ILE A 123 -5.97 5.71 -0.99
C ILE A 123 -7.02 4.73 -1.46
N LYS A 124 -8.23 4.87 -0.92
CA LYS A 124 -9.42 4.14 -1.34
C LYS A 124 -10.56 5.11 -1.54
N PHE A 125 -11.08 5.16 -2.75
CA PHE A 125 -12.26 5.95 -3.08
C PHE A 125 -13.49 5.40 -2.37
N ILE A 126 -14.33 6.30 -1.85
CA ILE A 126 -15.52 5.94 -1.08
C ILE A 126 -16.83 6.29 -1.79
N GLY A 127 -16.77 6.94 -2.96
CA GLY A 127 -17.93 7.29 -3.78
C GLY A 127 -17.67 7.18 -5.28
N GLY A 128 -18.75 7.14 -6.06
CA GLY A 128 -18.72 7.08 -7.52
C GLY A 128 -18.23 5.75 -8.10
N ASP A 129 -17.91 5.75 -9.40
CA ASP A 129 -17.51 4.55 -10.14
C ASP A 129 -16.14 3.99 -9.73
N ARG A 130 -15.35 4.76 -8.99
CA ARG A 130 -13.97 4.43 -8.60
C ARG A 130 -13.86 3.57 -7.36
N VAL A 131 -14.95 3.40 -6.60
CA VAL A 131 -14.99 2.54 -5.40
C VAL A 131 -14.53 1.11 -5.70
N LYS A 132 -14.84 0.60 -6.90
CA LYS A 132 -14.49 -0.76 -7.34
C LYS A 132 -12.99 -0.98 -7.55
N GLN A 133 -12.18 0.08 -7.59
CA GLN A 133 -10.74 -0.01 -7.83
C GLN A 133 -9.95 -0.46 -6.60
N GLY A 134 -10.57 -0.43 -5.41
CA GLY A 134 -9.92 -0.83 -4.17
C GLY A 134 -8.87 0.18 -3.69
N TRP A 135 -7.80 -0.33 -3.07
CA TRP A 135 -6.68 0.50 -2.62
C TRP A 135 -5.72 0.75 -3.77
N LEU A 136 -5.26 1.99 -3.90
CA LEU A 136 -4.34 2.44 -4.94
C LEU A 136 -3.25 3.27 -4.30
N MET A 137 -2.05 3.26 -4.89
CA MET A 137 -0.96 4.12 -4.45
C MET A 137 -1.13 5.55 -4.95
N TRP A 138 -0.66 6.49 -4.13
CA TRP A 138 -0.60 7.90 -4.46
C TRP A 138 0.60 8.56 -3.77
N ASN A 139 1.09 9.64 -4.40
CA ASN A 139 2.06 10.57 -3.84
C ASN A 139 3.31 9.92 -3.20
N ARG A 140 3.93 8.95 -3.90
CA ARG A 140 5.16 8.30 -3.43
C ARG A 140 6.29 9.31 -3.30
N LYS A 141 7.00 9.25 -2.17
CA LYS A 141 8.29 9.88 -1.96
C LYS A 141 9.34 8.80 -1.73
N ILE A 142 10.49 8.95 -2.37
CA ILE A 142 11.58 7.99 -2.28
C ILE A 142 12.88 8.76 -2.06
N ILE A 143 13.57 8.42 -0.98
CA ILE A 143 14.84 9.00 -0.58
C ILE A 143 15.94 7.95 -0.59
N ARG A 144 17.16 8.40 -0.91
CA ARG A 144 18.36 7.57 -0.80
C ARG A 144 18.72 7.44 0.67
N ILE A 145 19.15 6.25 1.05
CA ILE A 145 19.78 6.03 2.35
C ILE A 145 21.26 5.75 2.12
N ASP A 146 22.11 6.53 2.79
CA ASP A 146 23.52 6.20 2.90
C ASP A 146 23.66 5.15 4.01
N ARG A 147 24.33 4.04 3.71
CA ARG A 147 24.72 3.02 4.69
C ARG A 147 26.22 3.13 4.95
#